data_AF-A0A949RZF0-F1
#
_entry.id   AF-A0A949RZF0-F1
#
_cell.length_a   1.000
_cell.length_b   1.000
_cell.length_c   1.000
_cell.angle_alpha   90.00
_cell.angle_beta   90.00
_cell.angle_gamma   90.00
#
_symmetry.space_group_name_H-M   'P 1'
#
loop_
_entity.id
_entity.type
_entity.pdbx_description
1 polymer ?
#
loop_
_entity_poly.entity_id
_entity_poly.type
_entity_poly.pdbx_seq_one_letter_code
_entity_poly.pdbx_strand_id
1 'polypeptide(L)'
;MSENNEVNQIQWTIHTTHPEKVEAARAALSEVIDPEIGMNIIQLGLIRDVQIENDMARVRMILTTPFCPYGPAMVEMTKAKALEGLNMPVTIEMGMEMWDFSMMEDPSALDWGMYA
;
A
#
# COMPACT_ATOMS: atom_id res chain seq x y z
N MET A 1 0.62 -29.48 -3.77
CA MET A 1 1.95 -28.87 -3.95
C MET A 1 1.93 -27.60 -3.13
N SER A 2 2.93 -27.37 -2.26
CA SER A 2 3.04 -26.08 -1.57
C SER A 2 3.59 -25.10 -2.58
N GLU A 3 2.71 -24.35 -3.25
CA GLU A 3 3.11 -23.21 -4.05
C GLU A 3 3.76 -22.22 -3.10
N ASN A 4 5.07 -22.05 -3.25
CA ASN A 4 5.80 -20.95 -2.65
C ASN A 4 5.28 -19.68 -3.32
N ASN A 5 4.17 -19.16 -2.81
CA ASN A 5 3.70 -17.84 -3.13
C ASN A 5 4.69 -16.87 -2.47
N GLU A 6 5.73 -16.50 -3.21
CA GLU A 6 6.78 -15.58 -2.77
C GLU A 6 6.15 -14.21 -2.58
N VAL A 7 5.65 -13.94 -1.37
CA VAL A 7 5.12 -12.64 -0.99
C VAL A 7 6.28 -11.64 -1.07
N ASN A 8 6.28 -10.82 -2.11
CA ASN A 8 7.33 -9.83 -2.35
C ASN A 8 7.06 -8.58 -1.54
N GLN A 9 7.20 -8.69 -0.21
CA GLN A 9 6.87 -7.59 0.68
C GLN A 9 7.79 -6.39 0.45
N ILE A 10 7.22 -5.24 0.13
CA ILE A 10 7.99 -4.01 -0.08
C ILE A 10 8.62 -3.59 1.26
N GLN A 11 9.95 -3.51 1.27
CA GLN A 11 10.72 -3.04 2.42
C GLN A 11 10.72 -1.51 2.44
N TRP A 12 9.85 -0.94 3.26
CA TRP A 12 9.80 0.50 3.53
C TRP A 12 10.89 0.96 4.51
N THR A 13 11.23 2.24 4.46
CA THR A 13 12.16 2.91 5.38
C THR A 13 11.78 2.73 6.86
N ILE A 14 10.50 2.63 7.21
CA ILE A 14 10.09 2.34 8.60
C ILE A 14 10.52 0.97 9.11
N HIS A 15 10.83 -0.02 8.25
CA HIS A 15 11.28 -1.34 8.71
C HIS A 15 12.63 -1.27 9.42
N THR A 16 13.49 -0.34 9.01
CA THR A 16 14.82 -0.17 9.61
C THR A 16 14.84 0.91 10.69
N THR A 17 13.96 1.91 10.60
CA THR A 17 13.95 3.05 11.54
C THR A 17 13.00 2.85 12.72
N HIS A 18 11.83 2.25 12.51
CA HIS A 18 10.76 2.08 13.51
C HIS A 18 10.02 0.74 13.31
N PRO A 19 10.71 -0.41 13.46
CA PRO A 19 10.14 -1.73 13.17
C PRO A 19 8.86 -2.04 13.97
N GLU A 20 8.72 -1.48 15.18
CA GLU A 20 7.54 -1.65 16.03
C GLU A 20 6.27 -1.01 15.47
N LYS A 21 6.39 -0.08 14.51
CA LYS A 21 5.25 0.60 13.86
C LYS A 21 4.84 -0.04 12.53
N VAL A 22 5.67 -0.92 11.97
CA VAL A 22 5.46 -1.52 10.65
C VAL A 22 4.16 -2.31 10.59
N GLU A 23 3.93 -3.18 11.58
CA GLU A 23 2.76 -4.05 11.59
C GLU A 23 1.46 -3.23 11.68
N ALA A 24 1.42 -2.23 12.57
CA ALA A 24 0.28 -1.34 12.72
C ALA A 24 0.02 -0.52 11.44
N ALA A 25 1.07 -0.02 10.79
CA ALA A 25 0.96 0.70 9.52
C ALA A 25 0.43 -0.20 8.40
N ARG A 26 1.00 -1.41 8.23
CA ARG A 26 0.56 -2.38 7.23
C ARG A 26 -0.89 -2.80 7.46
N ALA A 27 -1.27 -3.10 8.70
CA ALA A 27 -2.63 -3.49 9.05
C ALA A 27 -3.63 -2.39 8.69
N ALA A 28 -3.39 -1.14 9.12
CA ALA A 28 -4.31 -0.04 8.82
C ALA A 28 -4.38 0.28 7.32
N LEU A 29 -3.24 0.28 6.62
CA LEU A 29 -3.21 0.53 5.17
C LEU A 29 -3.88 -0.60 4.37
N SER A 30 -3.84 -1.85 4.85
CA SER A 30 -4.52 -2.97 4.19
C SER A 30 -6.05 -2.88 4.21
N GLU A 31 -6.63 -1.99 5.01
CA GLU A 31 -8.08 -1.72 5.00
C GLU A 31 -8.53 -0.89 3.78
N VAL A 32 -7.60 -0.21 3.11
CA VAL A 32 -7.90 0.60 1.92
C VAL A 32 -7.93 -0.31 0.69
N ILE A 33 -9.10 -0.41 0.06
CA ILE A 33 -9.37 -1.24 -1.11
C ILE A 33 -9.49 -0.36 -2.34
N ASP A 34 -8.80 -0.74 -3.41
CA ASP A 34 -8.99 -0.14 -4.73
C ASP A 34 -10.34 -0.60 -5.30
N PRO A 35 -11.30 0.31 -5.56
CA PRO A 35 -12.63 -0.06 -6.02
C PRO A 35 -12.67 -0.57 -7.46
N GLU A 36 -11.63 -0.34 -8.26
CA GLU A 36 -11.55 -0.82 -9.64
C GLU A 36 -11.05 -2.27 -9.69
N ILE A 37 -10.05 -2.60 -8.87
CA ILE A 37 -9.42 -3.93 -8.85
C ILE A 37 -10.00 -4.84 -7.76
N GLY A 38 -10.59 -4.28 -6.70
CA GLY A 38 -11.17 -5.03 -5.58
C GLY A 38 -10.15 -5.62 -4.60
N MET A 39 -8.89 -5.15 -4.66
CA MET A 39 -7.79 -5.58 -3.79
C MET A 39 -7.27 -4.43 -2.94
N ASN A 40 -6.63 -4.73 -1.81
CA ASN A 40 -6.08 -3.67 -0.98
C ASN A 40 -4.76 -3.10 -1.51
N ILE A 41 -4.48 -1.86 -1.12
CA ILE A 41 -3.32 -1.09 -1.61
C ILE A 41 -1.96 -1.70 -1.21
N ILE A 42 -1.92 -2.55 -0.17
CA ILE A 42 -0.72 -3.28 0.24
C ILE A 42 -0.51 -4.49 -0.66
N GLN A 43 -1.53 -5.30 -0.90
CA GLN A 43 -1.45 -6.43 -1.83
C GLN A 43 -1.05 -5.96 -3.23
N LEU A 44 -1.66 -4.87 -3.70
CA LEU A 44 -1.33 -4.23 -4.97
C LEU A 44 0.08 -3.60 -4.99
N GLY A 45 0.76 -3.43 -3.85
CA GLY A 45 2.07 -2.79 -3.80
C GLY A 45 2.05 -1.30 -4.17
N LEU A 46 0.91 -0.63 -3.96
CA LEU A 46 0.75 0.80 -4.26
C LEU A 46 1.52 1.69 -3.28
N ILE A 47 1.78 1.21 -2.07
CA ILE A 47 2.60 1.91 -1.09
C ILE A 47 4.07 1.60 -1.33
N ARG A 48 4.78 2.56 -1.90
CA ARG A 48 6.20 2.45 -2.29
C ARG A 48 7.14 2.60 -1.12
N ASP A 49 6.80 3.51 -0.22
CA ASP A 49 7.60 3.76 0.98
C ASP A 49 6.77 4.38 2.08
N VAL A 50 7.17 4.10 3.32
CA VAL A 50 6.71 4.80 4.51
C VAL A 50 7.96 5.17 5.29
N GLN A 51 8.10 6.44 5.61
CA GLN A 51 9.21 6.99 6.39
C GLN A 51 8.66 7.92 7.48
N ILE A 52 9.36 8.01 8.60
CA ILE A 52 9.00 8.88 9.72
C ILE A 52 10.17 9.83 9.97
N GLU A 53 9.91 11.13 9.88
CA GLU A 53 10.90 12.18 10.12
C GLU A 53 10.26 13.33 10.88
N ASN A 54 10.93 13.84 11.92
CA ASN A 54 10.47 14.98 12.72
C ASN A 54 9.02 14.84 13.21
N ASP A 55 8.67 13.68 13.78
CA ASP A 55 7.31 13.36 14.27
C ASP A 55 6.20 13.43 13.21
N MET A 56 6.56 13.35 11.92
CA MET A 56 5.62 13.26 10.80
C MET A 56 5.93 12.05 9.93
N ALA A 57 4.89 11.30 9.56
CA ALA A 57 5.03 10.23 8.60
C ALA A 57 4.84 10.76 7.17
N ARG A 58 5.71 10.32 6.26
CA ARG A 58 5.56 10.51 4.82
C ARG A 58 5.31 9.13 4.20
N VAL A 59 4.20 9.01 3.50
CA VAL A 59 3.81 7.79 2.78
C VAL A 59 3.87 8.09 1.29
N ARG A 60 4.70 7.35 0.56
CA ARG A 60 4.78 7.42 -0.90
C ARG A 60 3.83 6.39 -1.49
N MET A 61 2.88 6.84 -2.29
CA MET A 61 1.85 6.01 -2.92
C MET A 61 1.82 6.23 -4.44
N ILE A 62 1.53 5.18 -5.20
CA ILE A 62 1.23 5.23 -6.63
C ILE A 62 -0.23 4.81 -6.89
N LEU A 63 -0.75 5.08 -8.09
CA LEU A 63 -2.07 4.61 -8.50
C LEU A 63 -1.94 3.52 -9.56
N THR A 64 -2.91 2.61 -9.57
CA THR A 64 -3.08 1.57 -10.59
C THR A 64 -3.22 2.16 -11.99
N THR A 65 -3.96 3.26 -12.11
CA THR A 65 -4.13 4.01 -13.37
C THR A 65 -3.86 5.50 -13.20
N PRO A 66 -3.17 6.14 -14.17
CA PRO A 66 -3.00 7.59 -14.16
C PRO A 66 -4.36 8.26 -14.35
N PHE A 67 -4.64 9.31 -13.54
CA PHE A 67 -5.89 10.09 -13.59
C PHE A 67 -7.17 9.34 -13.19
N CYS A 68 -7.08 8.27 -12.39
CA CYS A 68 -8.25 7.62 -11.83
C CYS A 68 -9.19 8.64 -11.14
N PRO A 69 -10.50 8.69 -11.46
CA PRO A 69 -11.44 9.61 -10.80
C PRO A 69 -11.54 9.36 -9.29
N TYR A 70 -11.23 8.14 -8.84
CA TYR A 70 -11.19 7.75 -7.44
C TYR A 70 -9.84 8.03 -6.76
N GLY A 71 -8.81 8.42 -7.51
CA GLY A 71 -7.47 8.71 -6.98
C GLY A 71 -7.48 9.66 -5.77
N PRO A 72 -8.15 10.82 -5.83
CA PRO A 72 -8.21 11.74 -4.69
C PRO A 72 -8.85 11.13 -3.43
N ALA A 73 -9.92 10.35 -3.60
CA ALA A 73 -10.59 9.68 -2.49
C ALA A 73 -9.71 8.57 -1.88
N MET A 74 -9.03 7.79 -2.72
CA MET A 74 -8.07 6.77 -2.27
C MET A 74 -6.92 7.39 -1.48
N VAL A 75 -6.38 8.52 -1.94
CA VAL A 75 -5.31 9.25 -1.24
C VAL A 75 -5.79 9.74 0.12
N GLU A 76 -7.00 10.26 0.21
CA GLU A 76 -7.59 10.72 1.47
C GLU A 76 -7.83 9.56 2.45
N MET A 77 -8.40 8.44 1.96
CA MET A 77 -8.57 7.22 2.76
C MET A 77 -7.24 6.65 3.26
N THR A 78 -6.24 6.59 2.38
CA THR A 78 -4.87 6.15 2.71
C THR A 78 -4.26 7.04 3.79
N LYS A 79 -4.43 8.36 3.67
CA LYS A 79 -3.96 9.33 4.67
C LYS A 79 -4.63 9.11 6.03
N ALA A 80 -5.95 8.95 6.04
CA ALA A 80 -6.71 8.72 7.26
C ALA A 80 -6.25 7.43 7.96
N LYS A 81 -6.15 6.33 7.20
CA LYS A 81 -5.72 5.03 7.73
C LYS A 81 -4.27 5.01 8.19
N ALA A 82 -3.36 5.66 7.46
CA ALA A 82 -1.98 5.82 7.88
C ALA A 82 -1.88 6.61 9.21
N LEU A 83 -2.69 7.66 9.37
CA LEU A 83 -2.74 8.43 10.62
C LEU A 83 -3.23 7.58 11.78
N GLU A 84 -4.27 6.76 11.57
CA GLU A 84 -4.76 5.82 12.58
C GLU A 84 -3.68 4.80 12.97
N GLY A 85 -3.04 4.16 11.98
CA GLY A 85 -2.04 3.10 12.20
C GLY A 85 -0.72 3.59 12.79
N LEU A 86 -0.27 4.79 12.44
CA LEU A 86 0.99 5.36 12.94
C LEU A 86 0.81 6.23 14.19
N ASN A 87 -0.42 6.66 14.47
CA ASN A 87 -0.81 7.58 15.53
C ASN A 87 -0.07 8.92 15.48
N MET A 88 0.13 9.45 14.27
CA MET A 88 0.91 10.67 14.04
C MET A 88 0.46 11.38 12.75
N PRO A 89 0.78 12.68 12.55
CA PRO A 89 0.43 13.37 11.31
C PRO A 89 1.09 12.71 10.10
N VAL A 90 0.32 12.52 9.03
CA VAL A 90 0.78 11.87 7.79
C VAL A 90 0.65 12.79 6.60
N THR A 91 1.65 12.80 5.73
CA THR A 91 1.61 13.39 4.39
C THR A 91 1.71 12.29 3.34
N ILE A 92 0.85 12.34 2.33
CA ILE A 92 0.90 11.44 1.18
C ILE A 92 1.65 12.12 0.04
N GLU A 93 2.58 11.39 -0.57
CA GLU A 93 3.25 11.80 -1.79
C GLU A 93 2.90 10.86 -2.94
N MET A 94 2.51 11.45 -4.07
CA MET A 94 2.21 10.69 -5.28
C MET A 94 3.49 10.39 -6.05
N GLY A 95 3.78 9.11 -6.25
CA GLY A 95 4.78 8.66 -7.20
C GLY A 95 4.27 8.83 -8.64
N MET A 96 5.18 9.11 -9.56
CA MET A 96 4.90 9.19 -11.01
C MET A 96 5.10 7.84 -11.72
N GLU A 97 5.37 6.77 -10.96
CA GLU A 97 5.58 5.43 -11.50
C GLU A 97 4.26 4.87 -12.05
N MET A 98 4.32 4.27 -13.25
CA MET A 98 3.19 3.49 -13.76
C MET A 98 3.18 2.15 -13.05
N TRP A 99 2.06 1.85 -12.38
CA TRP A 99 1.88 0.56 -11.75
C TRP A 99 1.80 -0.56 -12.80
N ASP A 100 2.36 -1.72 -12.45
CA ASP A 100 2.26 -2.95 -13.23
C ASP A 100 2.09 -4.14 -12.27
N PHE A 101 1.52 -5.25 -12.76
CA PHE A 101 1.29 -6.47 -11.98
C PHE A 101 2.55 -7.03 -11.30
N SER A 102 3.73 -6.82 -11.87
CA SER A 102 5.01 -7.21 -11.25
C SER A 102 5.32 -6.50 -9.92
N MET A 103 4.62 -5.39 -9.62
CA MET A 103 4.77 -4.64 -8.37
C MET A 103 3.91 -5.16 -7.22
N MET A 104 3.00 -6.11 -7.50
CA MET A 104 2.10 -6.70 -6.52
C MET A 104 2.89 -7.47 -5.45
N GLU A 105 2.60 -7.23 -4.16
CA GLU A 105 3.24 -7.93 -3.04
C GLU A 105 2.71 -9.37 -2.91
N ASP A 106 1.44 -9.59 -3.24
CA ASP A 106 0.76 -10.87 -3.08
C ASP A 106 -0.12 -11.20 -4.32
N PRO A 107 0.43 -11.93 -5.31
CA PRO A 107 -0.31 -12.30 -6.53
C PRO A 107 -1.35 -13.39 -6.30
N SER A 108 -1.37 -14.06 -5.14
CA SER A 108 -2.36 -15.10 -4.84
C SER A 108 -3.79 -14.56 -4.81
N ALA A 109 -3.98 -13.27 -4.58
CA ALA A 109 -5.28 -12.62 -4.65
C ALA A 109 -5.86 -12.55 -6.08
N LEU A 110 -5.02 -12.65 -7.12
CA LEU A 110 -5.44 -12.61 -8.53
C LEU A 110 -5.99 -13.96 -9.05
N ASP A 111 -5.80 -15.06 -8.31
CA ASP A 111 -6.25 -16.40 -8.72
C ASP A 111 -7.80 -16.55 -8.71
N TRP A 112 -8.51 -15.60 -8.12
CA TRP A 112 -9.97 -15.60 -7.93
C TRP A 112 -10.78 -15.20 -9.18
N GLY A 113 -10.44 -15.71 -10.37
CA GLY A 113 -11.21 -15.39 -11.58
C GLY A 113 -10.94 -16.16 -12.89
N MET A 114 -9.99 -17.09 -12.95
CA MET A 114 -9.61 -17.76 -14.22
C MET A 114 -10.06 -19.22 -14.36
N TYR A 115 -10.92 -19.72 -13.46
CA TYR A 115 -11.50 -21.07 -13.52
C TYR A 115 -13.03 -21.07 -13.63
N ALA A 116 -13.57 -20.46 -14.69
CA ALA A 116 -14.93 -20.72 -15.16
C ALA A 116 -14.91 -21.17 -16.63
#